data_AF-A0A931TS22-F1
#
_entry.id   AF-A0A931TS22-F1
#
_cell.length_a   1.000
_cell.length_b   1.000
_cell.length_c   1.000
_cell.angle_alpha   90.00
_cell.angle_beta   90.00
_cell.angle_gamma   90.00
#
_symmetry.space_group_name_H-M   'P 1'
#
loop_
_entity.id
_entity.type
_entity.pdbx_description
1 polymer ?
#
loop_
_entity_poly.entity_id
_entity_poly.type
_entity_poly.pdbx_seq_one_letter_code
_entity_poly.pdbx_strand_id
1 'polypeptide(L)'
;MKFSLFFYIIFVYSSIVQAQNGPYATSYTTEGKPYGYSYAEHKQFFVNDSGQVVSIKVDKNKVELELFSTSLKKQLNKKKYSDFHKDAKYQKIFEWYKKLYYLYSEFDQKNKKEFLKVREINKNTGLFLEPINLFETSRELTISRNEIPQEQNLKKLLI
;
A
#
# COMPACT_ATOMS: atom_id res chain seq x y z
N MET A 1 35.70 72.34 5.02
CA MET A 1 35.77 71.26 6.05
C MET A 1 34.41 70.62 6.43
N LYS A 2 33.34 70.71 5.61
CA LYS A 2 32.02 70.14 5.97
C LYS A 2 31.64 68.84 5.21
N PHE A 3 32.48 68.37 4.29
CA PHE A 3 32.23 67.16 3.50
C PHE A 3 32.68 65.85 4.19
N SER A 4 33.50 65.94 5.25
CA SER A 4 34.04 64.78 5.98
C SER A 4 33.02 64.12 6.91
N LEU A 5 32.08 64.91 7.46
CA LEU A 5 31.08 64.41 8.41
C LEU A 5 30.00 63.54 7.73
N PHE A 6 29.72 63.77 6.45
CA PHE A 6 28.67 63.07 5.71
C PHE A 6 29.07 61.63 5.34
N PHE A 7 30.36 61.40 5.02
CA PHE A 7 30.89 60.06 4.77
C PHE A 7 30.94 59.20 6.04
N TYR A 8 31.17 59.82 7.20
CA TYR A 8 31.18 59.10 8.48
C TYR A 8 29.80 58.56 8.85
N ILE A 9 28.73 59.31 8.56
CA ILE A 9 27.35 58.87 8.82
C ILE A 9 26.99 57.66 7.95
N ILE A 10 27.39 57.63 6.68
CA ILE A 10 27.11 56.51 5.77
C ILE A 10 27.83 55.22 6.22
N PHE A 11 29.06 55.34 6.73
CA PHE A 11 29.84 54.17 7.18
C PHE A 11 29.30 53.55 8.48
N VAL A 12 28.65 54.33 9.34
CA VAL A 12 28.02 53.82 10.58
C VAL A 12 26.67 53.14 10.29
N TYR A 13 25.94 53.56 9.25
CA TYR A 13 24.66 52.94 8.87
C TYR A 13 24.79 51.52 8.31
N SER A 14 25.86 51.19 7.57
CA SER A 14 26.07 49.83 7.04
C SER A 14 26.28 48.77 8.14
N SER A 15 26.72 49.18 9.32
CA SER A 15 27.02 48.27 10.44
C SER A 15 25.77 47.82 11.21
N ILE A 16 24.63 48.50 11.04
CA ILE A 16 23.40 48.21 11.79
C ILE A 16 22.51 47.19 11.05
N VAL A 17 22.75 46.94 9.76
CA VAL A 17 21.89 46.08 8.93
C VAL A 17 22.23 44.58 9.07
N GLN A 18 23.36 44.21 9.66
CA GLN A 18 23.78 42.80 9.76
C GLN A 18 23.46 42.10 11.10
N ALA A 19 22.68 42.72 11.99
CA ALA A 19 22.33 42.13 13.29
C ALA A 19 20.94 41.45 13.33
N GLN A 20 20.38 41.02 12.20
CA GLN A 20 19.22 40.12 12.21
C GLN A 20 19.67 38.66 12.36
N ASN A 21 20.38 38.35 13.45
CA ASN A 21 20.34 37.01 14.01
C ASN A 21 19.03 36.88 14.80
N GLY A 22 17.90 36.96 14.12
CA GLY A 22 16.64 36.49 14.70
C GLY A 22 16.83 35.03 15.11
N PRO A 23 16.26 34.57 16.23
CA PRO A 23 16.37 33.16 16.60
C PRO A 23 15.90 32.36 15.38
N TYR A 24 16.79 31.54 14.81
CA TYR A 24 16.42 30.60 13.77
C TYR A 24 15.18 29.89 14.28
N ALA A 25 14.04 30.09 13.62
CA ALA A 25 12.83 29.39 13.97
C ALA A 25 13.19 27.91 13.86
N THR A 26 13.37 27.27 15.01
CA THR A 26 13.67 25.85 15.08
C THR A 26 12.46 25.16 14.51
N SER A 27 12.53 24.81 13.22
CA SER A 27 11.51 23.99 12.59
C SER A 27 11.61 22.62 13.25
N TYR A 28 10.74 22.35 14.21
CA TYR A 28 10.56 21.02 14.76
C TYR A 28 10.01 20.14 13.64
N THR A 29 10.89 19.49 12.90
CA THR A 29 10.49 18.46 11.95
C THR A 29 10.20 17.22 12.78
N THR A 30 8.92 16.94 13.01
CA THR A 30 8.48 15.68 13.59
C THR A 30 8.67 14.60 12.54
N GLU A 31 9.78 13.86 12.60
CA GLU A 31 9.95 12.65 11.79
C GLU A 31 8.93 11.60 12.25
N GLY A 32 7.89 11.40 11.43
CA GLY A 32 6.96 10.30 11.63
C GLY A 32 7.70 8.97 11.45
N LYS A 33 7.51 8.02 12.36
CA LYS A 33 8.07 6.67 12.21
C LYS A 33 7.48 6.02 10.94
N PRO A 34 8.30 5.44 10.05
CA PRO A 34 7.79 4.74 8.88
C PRO A 34 6.91 3.57 9.31
N TYR A 35 5.85 3.29 8.55
CA TYR A 35 5.02 2.11 8.78
C TYR A 35 5.86 0.84 8.64
N GLY A 36 5.73 -0.09 9.59
CA GLY A 36 6.47 -1.34 9.58
C GLY A 36 6.23 -2.12 8.29
N TYR A 37 7.32 -2.44 7.58
CA TYR A 37 7.25 -3.27 6.38
C TYR A 37 7.00 -4.73 6.78
N SER A 38 6.09 -5.40 6.08
CA SER A 38 5.91 -6.84 6.16
C SER A 38 6.20 -7.42 4.78
N TYR A 39 7.11 -8.38 4.71
CA TYR A 39 7.28 -9.21 3.53
C TYR A 39 6.00 -10.03 3.28
N ALA A 40 5.67 -10.23 2.01
CA ALA A 40 4.56 -11.07 1.57
C ALA A 40 4.91 -11.62 0.19
N GLU A 41 4.53 -12.88 -0.07
CA GLU A 41 4.75 -13.54 -1.36
C GLU A 41 3.97 -12.86 -2.49
N HIS A 42 2.74 -12.45 -2.20
CA HIS A 42 1.93 -11.67 -3.12
C HIS A 42 1.50 -10.37 -2.45
N LYS A 43 1.60 -9.27 -3.18
CA LYS A 43 1.16 -7.95 -2.74
C LYS A 43 0.47 -7.23 -3.87
N GLN A 44 -0.71 -6.68 -3.60
CA GLN A 44 -1.46 -5.88 -4.56
C GLN A 44 -2.07 -4.66 -3.88
N PHE A 45 -2.34 -3.62 -4.68
CA PHE A 45 -2.90 -2.37 -4.21
C PHE A 45 -4.08 -1.98 -5.09
N PHE A 46 -5.13 -1.47 -4.44
CA PHE A 46 -6.34 -1.01 -5.09
C PHE A 46 -6.75 0.34 -4.52
N VAL A 47 -7.36 1.18 -5.34
CA VAL A 47 -7.85 2.50 -4.92
C VAL A 47 -9.37 2.44 -4.84
N ASN A 48 -9.95 3.02 -3.80
CA ASN A 48 -11.38 3.16 -3.67
C ASN A 48 -11.87 4.51 -4.22
N ASP A 49 -13.18 4.66 -4.38
CA ASP A 49 -13.79 5.87 -4.97
C ASP A 49 -13.52 7.13 -4.13
N SER A 50 -13.18 6.97 -2.84
CA SER A 50 -12.79 8.04 -1.91
C SER A 50 -11.30 8.39 -1.95
N GLY A 51 -10.53 7.81 -2.87
CA GLY A 51 -9.08 8.04 -3.01
C GLY A 51 -8.22 7.39 -1.93
N GLN A 52 -8.76 6.45 -1.16
CA GLN A 52 -8.00 5.65 -0.19
C GLN A 52 -7.41 4.42 -0.88
N VAL A 53 -6.28 3.93 -0.37
CA VAL A 53 -5.56 2.77 -0.91
C VAL A 53 -5.76 1.56 0.00
N VAL A 54 -6.22 0.46 -0.59
CA VAL A 54 -6.29 -0.85 0.04
C VAL A 54 -5.08 -1.67 -0.42
N SER A 55 -4.21 -2.03 0.52
CA SER A 55 -3.10 -2.95 0.30
C SER A 55 -3.50 -4.34 0.78
N ILE A 56 -3.34 -5.34 -0.08
CA ILE A 56 -3.52 -6.75 0.26
C ILE A 56 -2.17 -7.45 0.17
N LYS A 57 -1.76 -8.06 1.27
CA LYS A 57 -0.54 -8.86 1.38
C LYS A 57 -0.93 -10.30 1.69
N VAL A 58 -0.41 -11.24 0.93
CA VAL A 58 -0.66 -12.67 1.09
C VAL A 58 0.66 -13.37 1.29
N ASP A 59 0.76 -14.11 2.38
CA ASP A 59 1.90 -14.96 2.69
C ASP A 59 1.39 -16.29 3.23
N LYS A 60 1.54 -17.35 2.41
CA LYS A 60 0.99 -18.68 2.70
C LYS A 60 -0.52 -18.61 3.01
N ASN A 61 -0.92 -19.05 4.21
CA ASN A 61 -2.30 -19.04 4.69
C ASN A 61 -2.66 -17.78 5.51
N LYS A 62 -1.86 -16.70 5.40
CA LYS A 62 -2.10 -15.44 6.09
C LYS A 62 -2.36 -14.34 5.08
N VAL A 63 -3.39 -13.54 5.35
CA VAL A 63 -3.69 -12.36 4.56
C VAL A 63 -3.71 -11.14 5.47
N GLU A 64 -3.02 -10.08 5.07
CA GLU A 64 -3.04 -8.78 5.74
C GLU A 64 -3.68 -7.76 4.81
N LEU A 65 -4.76 -7.14 5.29
CA LEU A 65 -5.43 -6.02 4.64
C LEU A 65 -5.06 -4.74 5.38
N GLU A 66 -4.59 -3.74 4.64
CA GLU A 66 -4.26 -2.41 5.16
C GLU A 66 -5.00 -1.36 4.35
N LEU A 67 -5.65 -0.42 5.04
CA LEU A 67 -6.31 0.72 4.42
C LEU A 67 -5.52 1.99 4.74
N PHE A 68 -5.20 2.78 3.73
CA PHE A 68 -4.45 4.02 3.84
C PHE A 68 -5.26 5.19 3.28
N SER A 69 -5.25 6.32 3.99
CA SER A 69 -5.73 7.60 3.47
C SER A 69 -4.58 8.35 2.82
N THR A 70 -4.73 8.69 1.54
CA THR A 70 -3.79 9.53 0.80
C THR A 70 -3.83 10.98 1.29
N SER A 71 -5.02 11.50 1.60
CA SER A 71 -5.22 12.86 2.11
C SER A 71 -4.60 13.06 3.49
N LEU A 72 -4.83 12.11 4.41
CA LEU A 72 -4.31 12.18 5.78
C LEU A 72 -2.88 11.61 5.89
N LYS A 73 -2.34 11.05 4.80
CA LYS A 73 -1.04 10.39 4.72
C LYS A 73 -0.83 9.36 5.85
N LYS A 74 -1.90 8.66 6.22
CA LYS A 74 -1.89 7.73 7.36
C LYS A 74 -2.61 6.43 7.07
N GLN A 75 -2.16 5.37 7.74
CA GLN A 75 -2.89 4.10 7.81
C GLN A 75 -4.16 4.28 8.65
N LEU A 76 -5.32 3.96 8.06
CA LEU A 76 -6.63 4.03 8.71
C LEU A 76 -6.98 2.71 9.39
N ASN A 77 -6.69 1.58 8.72
CA ASN A 77 -7.02 0.26 9.25
C ASN A 77 -5.93 -0.74 8.86
N LYS A 78 -5.76 -1.77 9.70
CA LYS A 78 -4.88 -2.91 9.44
C LYS A 78 -5.46 -4.14 10.14
N LYS A 79 -5.72 -5.19 9.36
CA LYS A 79 -6.25 -6.45 9.88
C LYS A 79 -5.49 -7.62 9.27
N LYS A 80 -5.04 -8.52 10.14
CA LYS A 80 -4.44 -9.80 9.77
C LYS A 80 -5.49 -10.90 9.91
N TYR A 81 -5.53 -11.79 8.93
CA TYR A 81 -6.41 -12.93 8.84
C TYR A 81 -5.56 -14.20 8.77
N SER A 82 -5.86 -15.13 9.67
CA SER A 82 -5.19 -16.42 9.80
C SER A 82 -6.21 -17.56 9.99
N ASP A 83 -7.46 -17.29 9.64
CA ASP A 83 -8.61 -18.19 9.69
C ASP A 83 -8.74 -19.07 8.44
N PHE A 84 -7.84 -18.91 7.47
CA PHE A 84 -7.76 -19.78 6.30
C PHE A 84 -7.26 -21.18 6.70
N HIS A 85 -7.77 -22.20 6.00
CA HIS A 85 -7.28 -23.56 6.20
C HIS A 85 -5.76 -23.64 5.95
N LYS A 86 -5.08 -24.58 6.61
CA LYS A 86 -3.62 -24.77 6.44
C LYS A 86 -3.22 -25.05 4.99
N ASP A 87 -4.12 -25.72 4.26
CA ASP A 87 -3.94 -26.13 2.86
C ASP A 87 -4.58 -25.11 1.88
N ALA A 88 -4.93 -23.91 2.37
CA ALA A 88 -5.45 -22.85 1.52
C ALA A 88 -4.38 -22.36 0.56
N LYS A 89 -4.71 -22.29 -0.73
CA LYS A 89 -3.82 -21.82 -1.79
C LYS A 89 -4.37 -20.52 -2.37
N TYR A 90 -3.53 -19.50 -2.36
CA TYR A 90 -3.81 -18.27 -3.10
C TYR A 90 -3.98 -18.56 -4.59
N GLN A 91 -5.01 -18.00 -5.20
CA GLN A 91 -5.24 -18.10 -6.65
C GLN A 91 -5.07 -16.73 -7.31
N LYS A 92 -5.89 -15.75 -6.91
CA LYS A 92 -5.91 -14.43 -7.52
C LYS A 92 -6.61 -13.40 -6.64
N ILE A 93 -6.15 -12.15 -6.70
CA ILE A 93 -6.96 -10.99 -6.31
C ILE A 93 -7.40 -10.27 -7.58
N PHE A 94 -8.67 -9.90 -7.67
CA PHE A 94 -9.19 -9.20 -8.84
C PHE A 94 -10.35 -8.28 -8.47
N GLU A 95 -10.54 -7.24 -9.29
CA GLU A 95 -11.68 -6.33 -9.18
C GLU A 95 -12.70 -6.63 -10.27
N TRP A 96 -13.98 -6.71 -9.89
CA TRP A 96 -15.10 -6.91 -10.81
C TRP A 96 -16.28 -6.06 -10.38
N TYR A 97 -16.85 -5.28 -11.31
CA TYR A 97 -17.95 -4.34 -11.03
C TYR A 97 -17.72 -3.47 -9.77
N LYS A 98 -16.52 -2.85 -9.67
CA LYS A 98 -16.08 -2.02 -8.55
C LYS A 98 -15.95 -2.73 -7.20
N LYS A 99 -16.10 -4.05 -7.16
CA LYS A 99 -15.91 -4.88 -5.97
C LYS A 99 -14.60 -5.64 -6.06
N LEU A 100 -13.95 -5.79 -4.92
CA LEU A 100 -12.65 -6.42 -4.82
C LEU A 100 -12.80 -7.83 -4.25
N TYR A 101 -12.18 -8.81 -4.90
CA TYR A 101 -12.34 -10.23 -4.55
C TYR A 101 -10.99 -10.89 -4.33
N TYR A 102 -10.92 -11.72 -3.29
CA TYR A 102 -9.82 -12.62 -2.99
C TYR A 102 -10.24 -14.06 -3.29
N LEU A 103 -9.63 -14.64 -4.32
CA LEU A 103 -9.86 -16.01 -4.76
C LEU A 103 -8.80 -16.93 -4.19
N TYR A 104 -9.24 -18.02 -3.60
CA TYR A 104 -8.37 -19.04 -3.02
C TYR A 104 -9.05 -20.40 -3.12
N SER A 105 -8.24 -21.46 -3.07
CA SER A 105 -8.77 -22.82 -2.97
C SER A 105 -8.37 -23.47 -1.66
N GLU A 106 -9.18 -24.41 -1.19
CA GLU A 106 -8.92 -25.20 0.02
C GLU A 106 -9.15 -26.67 -0.30
N PHE A 107 -8.16 -27.51 0.00
CA PHE A 107 -8.28 -28.95 -0.14
C PHE A 107 -8.66 -29.60 1.19
N ASP A 108 -9.83 -30.25 1.22
CA ASP A 108 -10.24 -31.11 2.31
C ASP A 108 -9.66 -32.50 2.10
N GLN A 109 -8.57 -32.78 2.82
CA GLN A 109 -7.87 -34.07 2.78
C GLN A 109 -8.75 -35.25 3.21
N LYS A 110 -9.72 -35.03 4.12
CA LYS A 110 -10.57 -36.10 4.66
C LYS A 110 -11.56 -36.57 3.60
N ASN A 111 -12.19 -35.62 2.92
CA ASN A 111 -13.20 -35.92 1.91
C ASN A 111 -12.63 -35.98 0.48
N LYS A 112 -11.33 -35.70 0.30
CA LYS A 112 -10.63 -35.62 -0.99
C LYS A 112 -11.33 -34.67 -1.96
N LYS A 113 -11.75 -33.51 -1.45
CA LYS A 113 -12.49 -32.50 -2.19
C LYS A 113 -11.74 -31.17 -2.16
N GLU A 114 -11.64 -30.52 -3.30
CA GLU A 114 -11.17 -29.14 -3.37
C GLU A 114 -12.35 -28.19 -3.51
N PHE A 115 -12.28 -27.09 -2.76
CA PHE A 115 -13.24 -26.01 -2.81
C PHE A 115 -12.56 -24.78 -3.36
N LEU A 116 -13.08 -24.20 -4.45
CA LEU A 116 -12.73 -22.84 -4.82
C LEU A 116 -13.66 -21.88 -4.08
N LYS A 117 -13.05 -20.96 -3.34
CA LYS A 117 -13.74 -19.98 -2.51
C LYS A 117 -13.35 -18.57 -2.91
N VAL A 118 -14.26 -17.64 -2.69
CA VAL A 118 -14.02 -16.22 -2.85
C VAL A 118 -14.44 -15.48 -1.59
N ARG A 119 -13.65 -14.49 -1.19
CA ARG A 119 -14.04 -13.50 -0.18
C ARG A 119 -14.07 -12.13 -0.82
N GLU A 120 -15.18 -11.41 -0.66
CA GLU A 120 -15.26 -10.01 -1.03
C GLU A 120 -14.49 -9.17 0.00
N ILE A 121 -13.73 -8.18 -0.48
CA ILE A 121 -13.02 -7.20 0.33
C ILE A 121 -13.77 -5.88 0.22
N ASN A 122 -14.23 -5.37 1.35
CA ASN A 122 -14.82 -4.04 1.39
C ASN A 122 -13.71 -2.98 1.27
N LYS A 123 -13.65 -2.30 0.12
CA LYS A 123 -12.61 -1.29 -0.18
C LYS A 123 -12.64 -0.06 0.72
N ASN A 124 -13.75 0.21 1.40
CA ASN A 124 -13.90 1.39 2.26
C ASN A 124 -13.45 1.10 3.70
N THR A 125 -13.53 -0.15 4.14
CA THR A 125 -13.16 -0.56 5.50
C THR A 125 -11.84 -1.34 5.55
N GLY A 126 -11.41 -1.94 4.43
CA GLY A 126 -10.24 -2.82 4.39
C GLY A 126 -10.48 -4.14 5.13
N LEU A 127 -11.72 -4.64 5.13
CA LEU A 127 -12.12 -5.87 5.81
C LEU A 127 -12.66 -6.90 4.82
N PHE A 128 -12.46 -8.18 5.15
CA PHE A 128 -13.13 -9.27 4.45
C PHE A 128 -14.60 -9.34 4.87
N LEU A 129 -15.43 -9.73 3.90
CA LEU A 129 -16.77 -10.26 4.14
C LEU A 129 -16.70 -11.79 4.23
N GLU A 130 -17.85 -12.40 4.51
CA GLU A 130 -17.99 -13.85 4.61
C GLU A 130 -17.58 -14.55 3.30
N PRO A 131 -16.91 -15.72 3.39
CA PRO A 131 -16.53 -16.50 2.23
C PRO A 131 -17.73 -17.12 1.52
N ILE A 132 -17.64 -17.17 0.20
CA ILE A 132 -18.59 -17.83 -0.67
C ILE A 132 -17.87 -18.99 -1.37
N ASN A 133 -18.46 -20.18 -1.34
CA ASN A 133 -17.99 -21.32 -2.14
C ASN A 133 -18.48 -21.14 -3.58
N LEU A 134 -17.55 -21.10 -4.53
CA LEU A 134 -17.87 -20.99 -5.96
C LEU A 134 -18.13 -22.36 -6.57
N PHE A 135 -17.24 -23.32 -6.31
CA PHE A 135 -17.38 -24.68 -6.81
C PHE A 135 -16.60 -25.68 -5.95
N GLU A 136 -16.95 -26.95 -6.13
CA GLU A 136 -16.35 -28.09 -5.46
C GLU A 136 -15.90 -29.12 -6.52
N THR A 137 -14.69 -29.65 -6.38
CA THR A 137 -14.15 -30.69 -7.27
C THR A 137 -13.64 -31.88 -6.48
N SER A 138 -13.76 -33.08 -7.06
CA SER A 138 -13.26 -34.34 -6.47
C SER A 138 -11.76 -34.57 -6.65
N ARG A 139 -11.05 -33.61 -7.24
CA ARG A 139 -9.61 -33.64 -7.49
C ARG A 139 -8.99 -32.31 -7.10
N GLU A 140 -7.71 -32.38 -6.72
CA GLU A 140 -6.91 -31.21 -6.40
C GLU A 140 -6.61 -30.38 -7.65
N LEU A 141 -6.81 -29.07 -7.60
CA LEU A 141 -6.48 -28.11 -8.63
C LEU A 141 -4.97 -27.96 -8.66
N THR A 142 -4.39 -28.38 -9.79
CA THR A 142 -2.98 -28.12 -10.08
C THR A 142 -2.91 -26.82 -10.87
N ILE A 143 -2.40 -25.74 -10.26
CA ILE A 143 -2.17 -24.48 -10.97
C ILE A 143 -0.97 -24.71 -11.92
N SER A 144 -1.22 -24.73 -13.23
CA SER A 144 -0.16 -24.69 -14.24
C SER A 144 0.56 -23.34 -14.16
N ARG A 145 1.87 -23.34 -13.94
CA ARG A 145 2.69 -22.13 -13.75
C ARG A 145 2.91 -21.31 -15.03
N ASN A 146 2.33 -21.72 -16.15
CA ASN A 146 2.54 -21.11 -17.45
C ASN A 146 1.43 -20.10 -17.76
N GLU A 147 1.51 -18.88 -17.22
CA GLU A 147 0.87 -17.67 -17.78
C GLU A 147 1.27 -16.46 -16.93
N ILE A 148 2.55 -16.08 -17.02
CA ILE A 148 2.95 -14.69 -16.80
C ILE A 148 2.89 -14.05 -18.18
N PRO A 149 1.97 -13.12 -18.49
CA PRO A 149 2.14 -12.24 -19.63
C PRO A 149 3.42 -11.45 -19.39
N GLN A 150 4.49 -11.86 -20.07
CA GLN A 150 5.74 -11.12 -20.09
C GLN A 150 5.44 -9.75 -20.67
N GLU A 151 5.63 -8.71 -19.85
CA GLU A 151 5.72 -7.29 -20.23
C GLU A 151 6.93 -7.02 -21.16
N GLN A 152 7.21 -7.89 -22.14
CA GLN A 152 8.39 -7.83 -23.01
C GLN A 152 8.15 -7.14 -24.35
N ASN A 153 6.99 -6.52 -24.61
CA ASN A 153 6.72 -5.88 -25.90
C ASN A 153 6.88 -4.35 -25.96
N LEU A 154 7.54 -3.71 -24.98
CA LEU A 154 7.84 -2.27 -25.05
C LEU A 154 9.18 -1.92 -25.71
N LYS A 155 10.02 -2.91 -26.08
CA LYS A 155 11.31 -2.64 -26.76
C LYS A 155 11.28 -2.73 -28.29
N LYS A 156 10.13 -2.96 -28.93
CA LYS A 156 10.04 -3.13 -30.39
C LYS A 156 9.42 -1.95 -31.16
N LEU A 157 9.22 -0.81 -30.51
CA LEU A 157 8.64 0.40 -31.11
C LEU A 157 9.58 1.62 -31.10
N LEU A 158 10.87 1.41 -30.82
CA LEU A 158 11.92 2.43 -30.95
C LEU A 158 13.09 1.84 -31.77
N ILE A 159 12.84 1.63 -33.06
CA ILE A 159 13.86 1.66 -34.12
C ILE A 159 13.25 2.45 -35.27
#